data_AF-A0A142XTL5-F1
#
_entry.id   AF-A0A142XTL5-F1
#
_cell.length_a   1.000
_cell.length_b   1.000
_cell.length_c   1.000
_cell.angle_alpha   90.00
_cell.angle_beta   90.00
_cell.angle_gamma   90.00
#
_symmetry.space_group_name_H-M   'P 1'
#
loop_
_entity.id
_entity.type
_entity.pdbx_description
1 polymer ?
#
loop_
_entity_poly.entity_id
_entity_poly.type
_entity_poly.pdbx_seq_one_letter_code
_entity_poly.pdbx_strand_id
1 'polypeptide(L)'
;MWWLLGSLCIGIPLILVGLAVGYYVWFMRQEAAREEKLKRRGRVVKAWIVFANDNLYKKNARDNFWPAQVVFTLVEDVRNLDDVLEDLAEEIREFETEDEEDDDERIIGQVVRTEYGYSWPLRIPKRITGRLVAYTSTVDVQCKWLPARRLEEPYIYIKAYVGKDRQDRLARMVPYPDDDDDEDYE
;
A
#
# COMPACT_ATOMS: atom_id res chain seq x y z
N MET A 1 -8.08 -47.39 -31.25
CA MET A 1 -8.28 -45.93 -31.40
C MET A 1 -9.02 -45.27 -30.22
N TRP A 2 -9.87 -45.98 -29.46
CA TRP A 2 -10.58 -45.44 -28.28
C TRP A 2 -9.72 -45.21 -27.02
N TRP A 3 -8.56 -45.87 -26.89
CA TRP A 3 -7.65 -45.72 -25.75
C TRP A 3 -6.85 -44.40 -25.73
N LEU A 4 -6.63 -43.77 -26.89
CA LEU A 4 -5.94 -42.47 -26.98
C LEU A 4 -6.84 -41.31 -26.50
N LEU A 5 -8.15 -41.42 -26.72
CA LEU A 5 -9.14 -40.43 -26.24
C LEU A 5 -9.32 -40.49 -24.71
N GLY A 6 -9.27 -41.68 -24.11
CA GLY A 6 -9.35 -41.83 -22.65
C GLY A 6 -8.13 -41.29 -21.89
N SER A 7 -6.93 -41.46 -22.45
CA SER A 7 -5.68 -40.97 -21.86
C SER A 7 -5.58 -39.44 -21.88
N LEU A 8 -6.08 -38.80 -22.94
CA LEU A 8 -6.08 -37.35 -23.09
C LEU A 8 -6.91 -36.65 -22.00
N CYS A 9 -8.03 -37.25 -21.58
CA CYS A 9 -8.90 -36.72 -20.54
C CYS A 9 -8.29 -36.74 -19.13
N ILE A 10 -7.28 -37.57 -18.86
CA ILE A 10 -6.60 -37.64 -17.56
C ILE A 10 -5.30 -36.83 -17.58
N GLY A 11 -4.59 -36.83 -18.72
CA GLY A 11 -3.34 -36.09 -18.88
C GLY A 11 -3.52 -34.57 -18.79
N ILE A 12 -4.55 -34.00 -19.43
CA ILE A 12 -4.77 -32.55 -19.45
C ILE A 12 -5.07 -31.99 -18.04
N PRO A 13 -5.99 -32.56 -17.23
CA PRO A 13 -6.20 -32.11 -15.86
C PRO A 13 -4.93 -32.16 -15.00
N LEU A 14 -4.11 -33.20 -15.12
CA LEU A 14 -2.86 -33.31 -14.35
C LEU A 14 -1.87 -32.20 -14.72
N ILE A 15 -1.75 -31.87 -16.01
CA ILE A 15 -0.91 -30.75 -16.47
C ILE A 15 -1.46 -29.42 -15.93
N LEU A 16 -2.77 -29.19 -15.99
CA LEU A 16 -3.39 -27.97 -15.48
C LEU A 16 -3.20 -27.81 -13.96
N VAL A 17 -3.34 -28.90 -13.20
CA VAL A 17 -3.06 -28.91 -11.75
C VAL A 17 -1.59 -28.63 -11.50
N GLY A 18 -0.67 -29.24 -12.25
CA GLY A 18 0.76 -28.97 -12.15
C GLY A 18 1.11 -27.49 -12.41
N LEU A 19 0.52 -26.89 -13.45
CA LEU A 19 0.69 -25.47 -13.76
C LEU A 19 0.10 -24.57 -12.67
N ALA A 20 -1.08 -24.88 -12.16
CA ALA A 20 -1.72 -24.12 -11.08
C ALA A 20 -0.88 -24.15 -9.79
N VAL A 21 -0.38 -25.32 -9.41
CA VAL A 21 0.52 -25.47 -8.24
C VAL A 21 1.84 -24.72 -8.47
N GLY A 22 2.44 -24.86 -9.66
CA GLY A 22 3.67 -24.14 -10.02
C GLY A 22 3.50 -22.62 -9.96
N TYR A 23 2.40 -22.12 -10.50
CA TYR A 23 2.04 -20.70 -10.43
C TYR A 23 1.81 -20.23 -8.99
N TYR A 24 1.08 -20.99 -8.18
CA TYR A 24 0.83 -20.67 -6.78
C TYR A 24 2.12 -20.60 -5.95
N VAL A 25 3.03 -21.56 -6.12
CA VAL A 25 4.33 -21.57 -5.42
C VAL A 25 5.20 -20.39 -5.86
N TRP A 26 5.20 -20.06 -7.16
CA TRP A 26 5.92 -18.89 -7.68
C TRP A 26 5.37 -17.59 -7.10
N PHE A 27 4.06 -17.43 -7.05
CA PHE A 27 3.39 -16.28 -6.46
C PHE A 27 3.74 -16.11 -4.97
N MET A 28 3.65 -17.19 -4.19
CA MET A 28 4.02 -17.19 -2.76
C MET A 28 5.49 -16.82 -2.53
N ARG A 29 6.40 -17.30 -3.41
CA ARG A 29 7.83 -16.95 -3.32
C ARG A 29 8.09 -15.48 -3.62
N GLN A 30 7.39 -14.90 -4.60
CA GLN A 30 7.51 -13.47 -4.87
C GLN A 30 7.07 -12.65 -3.66
N GLU A 31 5.97 -13.03 -3.03
CA GLU A 31 5.44 -12.29 -1.88
C GLU A 31 6.36 -12.37 -0.66
N ALA A 32 6.91 -13.57 -0.38
CA ALA A 32 7.91 -13.74 0.66
C ALA A 32 9.18 -12.90 0.42
N ALA A 33 9.66 -12.83 -0.83
CA ALA A 33 10.81 -12.02 -1.19
C ALA A 33 10.53 -10.51 -1.06
N ARG A 34 9.33 -10.07 -1.41
CA ARG A 34 8.87 -8.68 -1.22
C ARG A 34 8.80 -8.32 0.26
N GLU A 35 8.23 -9.20 1.07
CA GLU A 35 8.17 -9.01 2.52
C GLU A 35 9.56 -8.96 3.13
N GLU A 36 10.48 -9.84 2.74
CA GLU A 36 11.85 -9.81 3.25
C GLU A 36 12.56 -8.51 2.86
N LYS A 37 12.38 -8.06 1.62
CA LYS A 37 12.93 -6.79 1.13
C LYS A 37 12.38 -5.61 1.92
N LEU A 38 11.07 -5.56 2.17
CA LEU A 38 10.45 -4.53 2.99
C LEU A 38 10.93 -4.61 4.44
N LYS A 39 11.07 -5.79 5.03
CA LYS A 39 11.59 -5.97 6.39
C LYS A 39 13.02 -5.46 6.53
N ARG A 40 13.88 -5.76 5.55
CA ARG A 40 15.32 -5.41 5.57
C ARG A 40 15.63 -3.97 5.20
N ARG A 41 14.93 -3.41 4.21
CA ARG A 41 15.24 -2.10 3.62
C ARG A 41 14.15 -1.05 3.81
N GLY A 42 12.96 -1.46 4.23
CA GLY A 42 11.87 -0.53 4.48
C GLY A 42 12.10 0.30 5.73
N ARG A 43 11.57 1.52 5.69
CA ARG A 43 11.58 2.47 6.80
C ARG A 43 10.17 2.65 7.33
N VAL A 44 10.04 2.73 8.65
CA VAL A 44 8.77 3.09 9.27
C VAL A 44 8.58 4.59 9.14
N VAL A 45 7.46 5.01 8.58
CA VAL A 45 7.11 6.41 8.37
C VAL A 45 5.65 6.62 8.72
N LYS A 46 5.34 7.85 9.14
CA LYS A 46 3.96 8.32 9.29
C LYS A 46 3.38 8.58 7.91
N ALA A 47 2.15 8.16 7.69
CA ALA A 47 1.44 8.33 6.43
C ALA A 47 0.05 8.90 6.67
N TRP A 48 -0.25 10.01 5.99
CA TRP A 48 -1.53 10.71 6.12
C TRP A 48 -2.56 10.13 5.18
N ILE A 49 -3.81 10.09 5.62
CA ILE A 49 -4.88 9.42 4.90
C ILE A 49 -5.52 10.39 3.92
N VAL A 50 -5.47 10.05 2.64
CA VAL A 50 -6.18 10.77 1.58
C VAL A 50 -7.62 10.29 1.55
N PHE A 51 -7.82 8.99 1.35
CA PHE A 51 -9.13 8.35 1.31
C PHE A 51 -9.07 7.07 2.13
N ALA A 52 -10.13 6.77 2.89
CA ALA A 52 -10.24 5.53 3.64
C ALA A 52 -11.60 4.91 3.42
N ASN A 53 -11.65 3.59 3.34
CA ASN A 53 -12.92 2.88 3.29
C ASN A 53 -13.76 3.17 4.54
N ASP A 54 -15.04 3.51 4.39
CA ASP A 54 -15.96 3.83 5.48
C ASP A 54 -16.01 2.79 6.61
N ASN A 55 -15.76 1.52 6.28
CA ASN A 55 -15.75 0.48 7.30
C ASN A 55 -14.61 0.66 8.29
N LEU A 56 -13.51 1.33 7.94
CA LEU A 56 -12.42 1.64 8.87
C LEU A 56 -12.88 2.50 10.05
N TYR A 57 -13.86 3.39 9.87
CA TYR A 57 -14.38 4.25 10.93
C TYR A 57 -15.37 3.52 11.87
N LYS A 58 -15.79 2.31 11.51
CA LYS A 58 -16.68 1.48 12.33
C LYS A 58 -15.86 0.56 13.24
N LYS A 59 -16.45 0.09 14.32
CA LYS A 59 -15.82 -0.93 15.18
C LYS A 59 -15.73 -2.26 14.43
N ASN A 60 -14.52 -2.72 14.13
CA ASN A 60 -14.28 -3.93 13.35
C ASN A 60 -13.88 -5.14 14.19
N ALA A 61 -14.03 -6.33 13.59
CA ALA A 61 -13.38 -7.54 14.07
C ALA A 61 -11.85 -7.44 13.87
N ARG A 62 -11.10 -8.20 14.67
CA ARG A 62 -9.63 -8.14 14.70
C ARG A 62 -8.99 -8.48 13.35
N ASP A 63 -9.56 -9.45 12.64
CA ASP A 63 -8.97 -9.97 11.40
C ASP A 63 -9.44 -9.23 10.14
N ASN A 64 -10.28 -8.20 10.28
CA ASN A 64 -10.72 -7.38 9.17
C ASN A 64 -9.58 -6.45 8.71
N PHE A 65 -9.52 -6.24 7.40
CA PHE A 65 -8.71 -5.20 6.79
C PHE A 65 -9.52 -4.50 5.70
N TRP A 66 -9.23 -3.23 5.51
CA TRP A 66 -9.86 -2.42 4.47
C TRP A 66 -8.83 -1.48 3.85
N PRO A 67 -9.00 -1.09 2.58
CA PRO A 67 -8.03 -0.24 1.91
C PRO A 67 -8.12 1.21 2.40
N ALA A 68 -6.98 1.87 2.47
CA ALA A 68 -6.86 3.31 2.53
C ALA A 68 -5.77 3.81 1.58
N GLN A 69 -6.04 4.90 0.88
CA GLN A 69 -5.06 5.65 0.13
C GLN A 69 -4.34 6.60 1.08
N VAL A 70 -3.01 6.52 1.10
CA VAL A 70 -2.17 7.34 1.99
C VAL A 70 -1.07 8.07 1.25
N VAL A 71 -0.62 9.18 1.82
CA VAL A 71 0.54 9.96 1.39
C VAL A 71 1.63 9.91 2.43
N PHE A 72 2.88 9.83 1.99
CA PHE A 72 4.03 9.77 2.87
C PHE A 72 5.29 10.27 2.18
N THR A 73 6.32 10.54 2.96
CA THR A 73 7.66 10.89 2.47
C THR A 73 8.70 9.97 3.12
N LEU A 74 9.80 9.73 2.41
CA LEU A 74 10.98 9.05 2.95
C LEU A 74 12.11 10.04 3.30
N VAL A 75 11.87 11.34 3.08
CA VAL A 75 12.80 12.42 3.45
C VAL A 75 12.77 12.56 4.98
N GLU A 76 13.94 12.51 5.59
CA GLU A 76 14.12 12.72 7.04
C GLU A 76 14.09 14.22 7.39
N ASP A 77 13.81 14.54 8.65
CA ASP A 77 13.89 15.89 9.22
C ASP A 77 13.06 16.97 8.50
N VAL A 78 11.90 16.57 7.97
CA VAL A 78 10.91 17.52 7.43
C VAL A 78 10.29 18.27 8.61
N ARG A 79 10.50 19.60 8.64
CA ARG A 79 9.84 20.47 9.63
C ARG A 79 8.34 20.46 9.38
N ASN A 80 7.56 20.37 10.47
CA ASN A 80 6.10 20.32 10.42
C ASN A 80 5.58 19.22 9.48
N LEU A 81 6.13 18.01 9.63
CA LEU A 81 5.78 16.88 8.76
C LEU A 81 4.28 16.61 8.72
N ASP A 82 3.58 16.74 9.85
CA ASP A 82 2.13 16.51 9.93
C ASP A 82 1.37 17.50 9.04
N ASP A 83 1.57 18.81 9.25
CA ASP A 83 0.98 19.88 8.43
C ASP A 83 1.27 19.66 6.93
N VAL A 84 2.52 19.33 6.59
CA VAL A 84 2.93 19.11 5.20
C VAL A 84 2.23 17.91 4.57
N LEU A 85 2.05 16.82 5.32
CA LEU A 85 1.36 15.64 4.79
C LEU A 85 -0.16 15.83 4.74
N GLU A 86 -0.71 16.61 5.67
CA GLU A 86 -2.12 17.02 5.65
C GLU A 86 -2.43 17.87 4.41
N ASP A 87 -1.67 18.94 4.17
CA ASP A 87 -1.80 19.79 2.99
C ASP A 87 -1.68 18.97 1.70
N LEU A 88 -0.70 18.06 1.62
CA LEU A 88 -0.52 17.17 0.46
C LEU A 88 -1.69 16.21 0.26
N ALA A 89 -2.29 15.72 1.35
CA ALA A 89 -3.46 14.86 1.25
C ALA A 89 -4.66 15.64 0.70
N GLU A 90 -4.85 16.90 1.13
CA GLU A 90 -5.89 17.78 0.61
C GLU A 90 -5.67 18.10 -0.88
N GLU A 91 -4.46 18.51 -1.27
CA GLU A 91 -4.12 18.79 -2.67
C GLU A 91 -4.34 17.57 -3.58
N ILE A 92 -4.05 16.35 -3.08
CA ILE A 92 -4.30 15.13 -3.84
C ILE A 92 -5.80 14.83 -3.99
N ARG A 93 -6.63 15.13 -2.98
CA ARG A 93 -8.08 14.94 -3.08
C ARG A 93 -8.70 15.80 -4.18
N GLU A 94 -8.15 17.00 -4.36
CA GLU A 94 -8.61 17.97 -5.36
C GLU A 94 -7.89 17.83 -6.71
N PHE A 95 -6.99 16.86 -6.85
CA PHE A 95 -6.17 16.75 -8.03
C PHE A 95 -6.98 16.34 -9.28
N GLU A 96 -7.01 17.24 -10.25
CA GLU A 96 -7.56 16.99 -11.58
C GLU A 96 -6.41 16.84 -12.60
N THR A 97 -6.44 15.75 -13.37
CA THR A 97 -5.52 15.54 -14.48
C THR A 97 -5.88 16.42 -15.67
N GLU A 98 -4.89 17.05 -16.27
CA GLU A 98 -4.98 17.74 -17.55
C GLU A 98 -4.62 16.77 -18.70
N ASP A 99 -5.15 17.00 -19.91
CA ASP A 99 -5.11 16.02 -21.04
C ASP A 99 -3.70 15.74 -21.60
N GLU A 100 -2.66 16.48 -21.21
CA GLU A 100 -1.28 16.39 -21.72
C GLU A 100 -0.23 16.03 -20.64
N GLU A 101 -0.61 15.27 -19.62
CA GLU A 101 0.25 14.96 -18.46
C GLU A 101 1.05 13.65 -18.56
N ASP A 102 2.12 13.55 -17.75
CA ASP A 102 3.04 12.39 -17.66
C ASP A 102 2.30 11.11 -17.22
N ASP A 103 2.85 9.93 -17.52
CA ASP A 103 2.19 8.64 -17.22
C ASP A 103 1.86 8.49 -15.72
N ASP A 104 2.71 9.01 -14.83
CA ASP A 104 2.49 8.98 -13.37
C ASP A 104 1.36 9.91 -12.92
N GLU A 105 1.19 11.08 -13.55
CA GLU A 105 0.13 12.05 -13.26
C GLU A 105 -1.24 11.50 -13.67
N ARG A 106 -1.31 10.93 -14.88
CA ARG A 106 -2.51 10.25 -15.36
C ARG A 106 -2.95 9.12 -14.42
N ILE A 107 -2.00 8.35 -13.91
CA ILE A 107 -2.27 7.28 -12.95
C ILE A 107 -2.83 7.87 -11.64
N ILE A 108 -2.22 8.94 -11.13
CA ILE A 108 -2.69 9.57 -9.88
C ILE A 108 -4.10 10.14 -10.05
N GLY A 109 -4.41 10.82 -11.14
CA GLY A 109 -5.79 11.27 -11.37
C GLY A 109 -6.78 10.12 -11.52
N GLN A 110 -6.37 8.98 -12.07
CA GLN A 110 -7.21 7.78 -12.08
C GLN A 110 -7.46 7.25 -10.66
N VAL A 111 -6.44 7.27 -9.79
CA VAL A 111 -6.60 6.87 -8.37
C VAL A 111 -7.59 7.79 -7.66
N VAL A 112 -7.46 9.09 -7.83
CA VAL A 112 -8.35 10.09 -7.22
C VAL A 112 -9.79 9.91 -7.72
N ARG A 113 -9.99 9.73 -9.04
CA ARG A 113 -11.32 9.56 -9.65
C ARG A 113 -12.03 8.27 -9.26
N THR A 114 -11.30 7.18 -9.06
CA THR A 114 -11.90 5.86 -8.83
C THR A 114 -11.90 5.45 -7.37
N GLU A 115 -11.13 6.14 -6.52
CA GLU A 115 -10.80 5.72 -5.15
C GLU A 115 -10.20 4.30 -5.08
N TYR A 116 -9.84 3.72 -6.22
CA TYR A 116 -9.14 2.46 -6.37
C TYR A 116 -7.68 2.77 -6.66
N GLY A 117 -6.86 2.76 -5.61
CA GLY A 117 -5.44 3.05 -5.78
C GLY A 117 -4.59 1.84 -6.16
N TYR A 118 -3.31 2.13 -6.36
CA TYR A 118 -2.31 1.13 -6.71
C TYR A 118 -1.61 0.60 -5.46
N SER A 119 -1.25 -0.67 -5.49
CA SER A 119 -0.58 -1.36 -4.37
C SER A 119 0.92 -1.02 -4.24
N TRP A 120 1.48 -0.25 -5.17
CA TRP A 120 2.86 0.23 -5.10
C TRP A 120 2.90 1.75 -4.95
N PRO A 121 3.87 2.29 -4.17
CA PRO A 121 4.09 3.73 -4.06
C PRO A 121 4.32 4.42 -5.41
N LEU A 122 3.43 5.36 -5.73
CA LEU A 122 3.55 6.28 -6.85
C LEU A 122 4.19 7.57 -6.38
N ARG A 123 5.09 8.14 -7.17
CA ARG A 123 5.73 9.40 -6.82
C ARG A 123 4.76 10.52 -7.14
N ILE A 124 4.50 11.39 -6.17
CA ILE A 124 3.63 12.54 -6.37
C ILE A 124 4.39 13.56 -7.24
N PRO A 125 3.73 14.18 -8.24
CA PRO A 125 4.36 15.13 -9.15
C PRO A 125 4.87 16.36 -8.41
N LYS A 126 5.93 16.95 -8.95
CA LYS A 126 6.55 18.16 -8.38
C LYS A 126 5.63 19.39 -8.42
N ARG A 127 4.59 19.38 -9.27
CA ARG A 127 3.57 20.45 -9.30
C ARG A 127 2.85 20.56 -7.95
N ILE A 128 2.58 19.41 -7.33
CA ILE A 128 1.93 19.28 -6.03
C ILE A 128 2.97 19.41 -4.92
N THR A 129 4.02 18.58 -4.95
CA THR A 129 4.97 18.50 -3.82
C THR A 129 6.03 19.60 -3.78
N GLY A 130 6.10 20.45 -4.80
CA GLY A 130 7.19 21.40 -5.02
C GLY A 130 8.56 20.72 -5.05
N ARG A 131 9.32 20.86 -3.96
CA ARG A 131 10.66 20.26 -3.80
C ARG A 131 10.67 18.97 -2.98
N LEU A 132 9.59 18.67 -2.26
CA LEU A 132 9.50 17.49 -1.42
C LEU A 132 9.35 16.23 -2.28
N VAL A 133 10.02 15.15 -1.90
CA VAL A 133 9.83 13.85 -2.54
C VAL A 133 8.82 13.05 -1.72
N ALA A 134 7.56 13.13 -2.13
CA ALA A 134 6.47 12.40 -1.50
C ALA A 134 5.88 11.34 -2.44
N TYR A 135 5.18 10.39 -1.84
CA TYR A 135 4.60 9.24 -2.51
C TYR A 135 3.17 9.03 -2.03
N THR A 136 2.36 8.43 -2.90
CA THR A 136 0.99 8.00 -2.58
C THR A 136 0.85 6.50 -2.86
N SER A 137 0.14 5.77 -2.00
CA SER A 137 -0.07 4.32 -2.16
C SER A 137 -1.37 3.90 -1.49
N THR A 138 -2.02 2.88 -2.03
CA THR A 138 -3.04 2.14 -1.26
C THR A 138 -2.34 1.17 -0.32
N VAL A 139 -2.83 1.09 0.91
CA VAL A 139 -2.39 0.11 1.90
C VAL A 139 -3.60 -0.57 2.52
N ASP A 140 -3.46 -1.87 2.80
CA ASP A 140 -4.44 -2.62 3.58
C ASP A 140 -4.29 -2.27 5.06
N VAL A 141 -5.26 -1.54 5.60
CA VAL A 141 -5.31 -1.14 7.00
C VAL A 141 -5.84 -2.31 7.83
N GLN A 142 -4.97 -2.90 8.63
CA GLN A 142 -5.29 -4.02 9.52
C GLN A 142 -5.98 -3.50 10.77
N CYS A 143 -7.27 -3.83 10.97
CA CYS A 143 -8.05 -3.31 12.09
C CYS A 143 -7.49 -3.72 13.45
N LYS A 144 -6.77 -4.84 13.55
CA LYS A 144 -6.03 -5.26 14.76
C LYS A 144 -4.91 -4.32 15.21
N TRP A 145 -4.42 -3.46 14.33
CA TRP A 145 -3.33 -2.52 14.62
C TRP A 145 -3.82 -1.12 14.93
N LEU A 146 -5.11 -0.86 14.76
CA LEU A 146 -5.72 0.40 15.17
C LEU A 146 -6.04 0.36 16.67
N PRO A 147 -5.71 1.40 17.46
CA PRO A 147 -5.90 1.43 18.92
C PRO A 147 -7.31 1.02 19.37
N ALA A 148 -8.35 1.55 18.72
CA ALA A 148 -9.75 1.28 19.03
C ALA A 148 -10.42 0.25 18.08
N ARG A 149 -9.64 -0.46 17.26
CA ARG A 149 -10.14 -1.29 16.13
C ARG A 149 -11.02 -0.52 15.14
N ARG A 150 -10.79 0.78 15.07
CA ARG A 150 -11.38 1.73 14.14
C ARG A 150 -10.37 2.84 13.92
N LEU A 151 -10.49 3.51 12.78
CA LEU A 151 -9.66 4.64 12.42
C LEU A 151 -10.18 5.87 13.15
N GLU A 152 -9.35 6.45 14.02
CA GLU A 152 -9.64 7.67 14.78
C GLU A 152 -8.71 8.80 14.36
N GLU A 153 -7.44 8.47 14.13
CA GLU A 153 -6.43 9.41 13.65
C GLU A 153 -6.50 9.62 12.12
N PRO A 154 -6.12 10.82 11.62
CA PRO A 154 -6.02 11.10 10.19
C PRO A 154 -4.77 10.48 9.54
N TYR A 155 -3.99 9.71 10.32
CA TYR A 155 -2.75 9.07 9.88
C TYR A 155 -2.64 7.64 10.39
N ILE A 156 -1.77 6.87 9.73
CA ILE A 156 -1.32 5.54 10.15
C ILE A 156 0.20 5.44 10.01
N TYR A 157 0.79 4.42 10.62
CA TYR A 157 2.18 4.08 10.39
C TYR A 157 2.31 2.99 9.33
N ILE A 158 3.24 3.21 8.42
CA ILE A 158 3.57 2.25 7.37
C ILE A 158 5.06 1.97 7.36
N LYS A 159 5.43 0.76 6.95
CA LYS A 159 6.78 0.48 6.48
C LYS A 159 6.80 0.64 4.97
N ALA A 160 7.65 1.53 4.47
CA ALA A 160 7.77 1.84 3.06
C ALA A 160 9.21 1.67 2.55
N TYR A 161 9.33 1.19 1.31
CA TYR A 161 10.59 1.10 0.58
C TYR A 161 10.35 1.53 -0.86
N VAL A 162 11.15 2.48 -1.35
CA VAL A 162 11.06 2.94 -2.74
C VAL A 162 12.36 2.58 -3.47
N GLY A 163 12.31 1.50 -4.24
CA GLY A 163 13.39 1.11 -5.15
C GLY A 163 13.44 1.96 -6.43
N LYS A 164 14.42 1.69 -7.30
CA LYS A 164 14.57 2.37 -8.59
C LYS A 164 13.39 2.10 -9.52
N ASP A 165 12.97 0.84 -9.60
CA ASP A 165 11.88 0.39 -10.46
C ASP A 165 10.53 0.50 -9.75
N ARG A 166 9.45 0.79 -10.50
CA ARG A 166 8.09 0.90 -9.94
C ARG A 166 7.66 -0.39 -9.20
N GLN A 167 8.01 -1.55 -9.74
CA GLN A 167 7.68 -2.87 -9.17
C GLN A 167 8.43 -3.19 -7.87
N ASP A 168 9.48 -2.44 -7.57
CA ASP A 168 10.31 -2.60 -6.37
C ASP A 168 9.86 -1.70 -5.22
N ARG A 169 8.81 -0.90 -5.43
CA ARG A 169 8.26 0.00 -4.42
C ARG A 169 7.19 -0.74 -3.62
N LEU A 170 7.29 -0.66 -2.30
CA LEU A 170 6.46 -1.42 -1.38
C LEU A 170 6.03 -0.50 -0.22
N ALA A 171 4.77 -0.58 0.17
CA ALA A 171 4.25 0.07 1.38
C ALA A 171 3.27 -0.89 2.07
N ARG A 172 3.40 -1.04 3.38
CA ARG A 172 2.45 -1.80 4.20
C ARG A 172 2.25 -1.13 5.54
N MET A 173 1.03 -1.20 6.07
CA MET A 173 0.77 -0.80 7.44
C MET A 173 1.67 -1.59 8.41
N VAL A 174 2.04 -0.95 9.51
CA VAL A 174 2.67 -1.57 10.68
C VAL A 174 1.87 -1.20 11.93
N PRO A 175 2.07 -1.90 13.06
CA PRO A 175 1.56 -1.42 14.35
C PRO A 175 1.97 0.02 14.60
N TYR A 176 1.13 0.76 15.33
CA TYR A 176 1.54 2.05 15.87
C TYR A 176 2.77 1.80 16.74
N PRO A 177 3.82 2.63 16.63
CA PRO A 177 4.90 2.59 17.60
C PRO A 177 4.26 2.79 18.97
N ASP A 178 4.53 1.88 19.90
CA ASP A 178 4.12 2.07 21.27
C ASP A 178 4.81 3.36 21.76
N ASP A 179 4.06 4.29 22.37
CA ASP A 179 4.60 5.49 23.02
C ASP A 179 5.39 5.11 24.31
N ASP A 180 6.03 3.93 24.33
CA ASP A 180 6.78 3.38 25.47
C ASP A 180 8.16 4.08 25.62
N ASP A 181 8.14 5.41 25.58
CA ASP A 181 9.06 6.30 26.32
C ASP A 181 8.43 6.69 27.69
N ASP A 182 7.40 6.00 28.16
CA ASP A 182 7.08 5.94 29.59
C ASP A 182 8.03 4.93 30.28
N GLU A 183 9.31 5.30 30.32
CA GLU A 183 10.21 4.90 31.41
C GLU A 183 9.51 5.24 32.74
N ASP A 184 9.41 4.24 33.63
CA ASP A 184 9.21 4.35 35.07
C ASP A 184 8.31 5.49 35.57
N TYR A 185 7.12 5.20 36.13
CA TYR A 185 6.77 5.61 37.51
C TYR A 185 5.55 4.81 38.02
N GLU A 186 5.89 3.88 38.93
CA GLU A 186 5.11 3.22 40.00
C GLU A 186 4.01 2.19 39.69
#